data_AF-A0A2H5W2A0-F1
#
_entry.id   AF-A0A2H5W2A0-F1
#
_cell.length_a   1.000
_cell.length_b   1.000
_cell.length_c   1.000
_cell.angle_alpha   90.00
_cell.angle_beta   90.00
_cell.angle_gamma   90.00
#
_symmetry.space_group_name_H-M   'P 1'
#
loop_
_entity.id
_entity.type
_entity.pdbx_description
1 polymer ?
#
loop_
_entity_poly.entity_id
_entity_poly.type
_entity_poly.pdbx_seq_one_letter_code
_entity_poly.pdbx_strand_id
1 'polypeptide(L)'
;MRDHALGMAVVLGLLAAACGPTGASVCACELAPLSPQASERSPQRGLRWWGRVDGRDILCIRRGTVWVVHEEGEPIVEADFRLERPLPAEPVQVSVRKLRGRGRVEVIQQPSRENNFTARILIEDRKSGSDRYEIEVFW
;
A
#
# COMPACT_ATOMS: atom_id res chain seq x y z
N MET A 1 0.75 -39.95 -23.98
CA MET A 1 2.20 -39.89 -23.76
C MET A 1 2.41 -39.47 -22.31
N ARG A 2 2.71 -40.47 -21.44
CA ARG A 2 3.10 -40.40 -20.01
C ARG A 2 2.06 -39.76 -19.09
N ASP A 3 1.08 -40.46 -18.49
CA ASP A 3 1.12 -41.58 -17.51
C ASP A 3 2.05 -41.34 -16.32
N HIS A 4 1.48 -41.31 -15.11
CA HIS A 4 1.89 -41.87 -13.79
C HIS A 4 0.85 -41.38 -12.75
N ALA A 5 -0.23 -42.11 -12.43
CA ALA A 5 -0.33 -43.27 -11.51
C ALA A 5 0.13 -42.91 -10.07
N LEU A 6 -0.80 -42.75 -9.11
CA LEU A 6 -1.39 -43.77 -8.21
C LEU A 6 -0.66 -43.91 -6.86
N GLY A 7 -1.45 -44.02 -5.78
CA GLY A 7 -1.02 -44.33 -4.41
C GLY A 7 -1.81 -43.51 -3.39
N MET A 8 -3.12 -43.72 -3.17
CA MET A 8 -3.78 -44.86 -2.50
C MET A 8 -3.25 -45.18 -1.09
N ALA A 9 -4.23 -45.40 -0.20
CA ALA A 9 -4.19 -46.13 1.07
C ALA A 9 -3.78 -45.33 2.34
N VAL A 10 -4.37 -45.52 3.51
CA VAL A 10 -5.49 -46.36 3.98
C VAL A 10 -5.86 -45.79 5.37
N VAL A 11 -7.15 -45.70 5.67
CA VAL A 11 -7.67 -45.52 7.03
C VAL A 11 -7.73 -46.91 7.68
N LEU A 12 -7.15 -47.14 8.86
CA LEU A 12 -7.72 -48.03 9.89
C LEU A 12 -6.80 -48.12 11.12
N GLY A 13 -7.38 -47.96 12.31
CA GLY A 13 -6.71 -48.24 13.58
C GLY A 13 -7.54 -47.78 14.78
N LEU A 14 -8.55 -48.57 15.17
CA LEU A 14 -9.27 -48.43 16.45
C LEU A 14 -8.51 -49.15 17.58
N LEU A 15 -8.59 -48.51 18.77
CA LEU A 15 -8.71 -49.05 20.14
C LEU A 15 -7.57 -49.81 20.85
N ALA A 16 -7.11 -49.14 21.92
CA ALA A 16 -7.07 -49.57 23.33
C ALA A 16 -6.10 -50.68 23.78
N ALA A 17 -5.22 -50.34 24.74
CA ALA A 17 -5.25 -50.87 26.12
C ALA A 17 -4.07 -50.33 26.96
N ALA A 18 -4.26 -50.34 28.28
CA ALA A 18 -3.60 -49.56 29.32
C ALA A 18 -2.26 -50.08 29.87
N CYS A 19 -1.48 -49.19 30.52
CA CYS A 19 -0.94 -49.35 31.90
C CYS A 19 -0.04 -48.14 32.26
N GLY A 20 -0.28 -47.45 33.39
CA GLY A 20 0.62 -46.44 33.97
C GLY A 20 1.77 -47.09 34.77
N PRO A 21 2.38 -46.42 35.77
CA PRO A 21 2.51 -44.98 36.06
C PRO A 21 4.00 -44.55 36.18
N THR A 22 4.34 -43.27 36.06
CA THR A 22 5.33 -42.54 36.89
C THR A 22 5.23 -41.05 36.51
N GLY A 23 4.98 -40.21 37.51
CA GLY A 23 4.62 -38.82 37.33
C GLY A 23 5.80 -37.86 37.11
N ALA A 24 5.39 -36.62 36.81
CA ALA A 24 6.13 -35.35 36.91
C ALA A 24 7.33 -35.20 35.96
N SER A 25 7.57 -34.09 35.28
CA SER A 25 6.97 -32.76 35.25
C SER A 25 7.69 -31.98 34.15
N VAL A 26 6.91 -31.44 33.21
CA VAL A 26 7.13 -30.22 32.39
C VAL A 26 8.54 -29.89 31.88
N CYS A 27 8.71 -29.82 30.55
CA CYS A 27 9.34 -28.68 29.88
C CYS A 27 9.02 -28.71 28.38
N ALA A 28 7.76 -28.43 28.04
CA ALA A 28 7.43 -27.97 26.70
C ALA A 28 7.82 -26.50 26.59
N CYS A 29 9.10 -26.22 26.35
CA CYS A 29 9.51 -24.95 25.77
C CYS A 29 9.25 -25.03 24.26
N GLU A 30 7.98 -25.18 23.86
CA GLU A 30 7.61 -24.92 22.47
C GLU A 30 7.61 -23.41 22.32
N LEU A 31 8.80 -22.90 21.94
CA LEU A 31 9.01 -21.52 21.54
C LEU A 31 8.13 -21.25 20.31
N ALA A 32 6.89 -20.86 20.55
CA ALA A 32 6.09 -20.19 19.54
C ALA A 32 6.94 -18.99 19.04
N PRO A 33 7.21 -18.88 17.73
CA PRO A 33 7.82 -17.66 17.24
C PRO A 33 6.85 -16.52 17.56
N LEU A 34 7.32 -15.57 18.39
CA LEU A 34 6.69 -14.27 18.55
C LEU A 34 6.65 -13.65 17.16
N SER A 35 5.52 -13.81 16.47
CA SER A 35 5.27 -13.08 15.24
C SER A 35 5.34 -11.60 15.63
N PRO A 36 6.31 -10.82 15.13
CA PRO A 36 6.30 -9.40 15.39
C PRO A 36 4.99 -8.90 14.79
N GLN A 37 4.09 -8.45 15.66
CA GLN A 37 2.92 -7.66 15.28
C GLN A 37 3.50 -6.35 14.74
N ALA A 38 3.99 -6.38 13.49
CA ALA A 38 4.32 -5.21 12.72
C ALA A 38 3.06 -4.38 12.74
N SER A 39 3.10 -3.30 13.52
CA SER A 39 1.99 -2.42 13.83
C SER A 39 1.09 -2.27 12.60
N GLU A 40 -0.07 -2.93 12.60
CA GLU A 40 -1.10 -2.78 11.57
C GLU A 40 -1.79 -1.41 11.72
N ARG A 41 -1.01 -0.35 11.94
CA ARG A 41 -1.53 1.00 11.77
C ARG A 41 -1.81 1.13 10.29
N SER A 42 -3.10 1.08 9.95
CA SER A 42 -3.55 1.42 8.61
C SER A 42 -2.92 2.75 8.21
N PRO A 43 -2.39 2.86 6.98
CA PRO A 43 -1.83 4.10 6.47
C PRO A 43 -2.83 5.22 6.72
N GLN A 44 -2.40 6.24 7.44
CA GLN A 44 -3.27 7.35 7.79
C GLN A 44 -3.30 8.32 6.62
N ARG A 45 -4.36 9.13 6.51
CA ARG A 45 -4.40 10.17 5.48
C ARG A 45 -3.41 11.28 5.80
N GLY A 46 -2.65 11.71 4.81
CA GLY A 46 -1.68 12.78 4.96
C GLY A 46 -2.01 14.01 4.11
N LEU A 47 -2.61 13.80 2.94
CA LEU A 47 -2.97 14.88 2.02
C LEU A 47 -4.34 14.61 1.38
N ARG A 48 -5.14 15.67 1.23
CA ARG A 48 -6.22 15.75 0.26
C ARG A 48 -5.88 16.82 -0.76
N TRP A 49 -6.02 16.51 -2.05
CA TRP A 49 -5.72 17.43 -3.14
C TRP A 49 -6.87 17.43 -4.15
N TRP A 50 -7.15 18.59 -4.74
CA TRP A 50 -8.10 18.73 -5.83
C TRP A 50 -7.63 19.77 -6.85
N GLY A 51 -8.14 19.68 -8.06
CA GLY A 51 -7.85 20.62 -9.15
C GLY A 51 -8.57 20.22 -10.44
N ARG A 52 -8.52 21.09 -11.46
CA ARG A 52 -8.89 20.70 -12.83
C ARG A 52 -7.65 20.32 -13.62
N VAL A 53 -7.71 19.16 -14.27
CA VAL A 53 -6.59 18.58 -15.02
C VAL A 53 -7.04 18.33 -16.45
N ASP A 54 -6.18 18.68 -17.41
CA ASP A 54 -6.33 18.41 -18.84
C ASP A 54 -4.95 18.01 -19.37
N GLY A 55 -4.75 16.72 -19.64
CA GLY A 55 -3.43 16.17 -19.98
C GLY A 55 -2.72 15.49 -18.80
N ARG A 56 -1.45 15.79 -18.59
CA ARG A 56 -0.55 15.01 -17.74
C ARG A 56 0.26 15.90 -16.80
N ASP A 57 0.11 15.64 -15.50
CA ASP A 57 0.79 16.38 -14.44
C ASP A 57 1.30 15.46 -13.33
N ILE A 58 2.32 15.92 -12.62
CA ILE A 58 2.92 15.20 -11.50
C ILE A 58 2.82 16.03 -10.23
N LEU A 59 2.03 15.54 -9.29
CA LEU A 59 1.96 16.07 -7.93
C LEU A 59 3.16 15.56 -7.13
N CYS A 60 4.00 16.48 -6.67
CA CYS A 60 5.17 16.21 -5.86
C CYS A 60 4.90 16.61 -4.41
N ILE A 61 5.24 15.73 -3.47
CA ILE A 61 5.01 15.91 -2.04
C ILE A 61 6.33 15.67 -1.31
N ARG A 62 6.74 16.63 -0.49
CA ARG A 62 7.94 16.53 0.35
C ARG A 62 7.74 17.31 1.64
N ARG A 63 7.80 16.63 2.79
CA ARG A 63 7.55 17.25 4.10
C ARG A 63 6.20 17.97 4.10
N GLY A 64 6.19 19.28 4.34
CA GLY A 64 4.99 20.12 4.31
C GLY A 64 4.73 20.81 2.97
N THR A 65 5.51 20.51 1.94
CA THR A 65 5.45 21.19 0.64
C THR A 65 4.81 20.29 -0.41
N VAL A 66 3.90 20.88 -1.16
CA VAL A 66 3.19 20.25 -2.28
C VAL A 66 3.33 21.17 -3.48
N TRP A 67 3.76 20.62 -4.62
CA TRP A 67 3.88 21.36 -5.87
C TRP A 67 3.55 20.46 -7.06
N VAL A 68 3.26 21.07 -8.20
CA VAL A 68 2.94 20.37 -9.45
C VAL A 68 4.05 20.60 -10.45
N VAL A 69 4.43 19.53 -11.15
CA VAL A 69 5.21 19.61 -12.38
C VAL A 69 4.27 19.29 -13.54
N HIS A 70 4.06 20.28 -14.41
CA HIS A 70 3.26 20.12 -15.62
C HIS A 70 4.08 19.44 -16.72
N GLU A 71 3.49 18.49 -17.43
CA GLU A 71 4.18 17.75 -18.51
C GLU A 71 3.46 17.84 -19.87
N GLU A 72 2.13 17.79 -19.92
CA GLU A 72 1.37 17.81 -21.18
C GLU A 72 -0.04 18.37 -20.98
N GLY A 73 -0.60 19.01 -22.02
CA GLY A 73 -1.97 19.52 -22.04
C GLY A 73 -2.05 20.98 -21.59
N GLU A 74 -3.14 21.34 -20.92
CA GLU A 74 -3.32 22.67 -20.35
C GLU A 74 -2.84 22.70 -18.89
N PRO A 75 -2.26 23.82 -18.41
CA PRO A 75 -1.85 23.94 -17.02
C PRO A 75 -3.01 23.70 -16.05
N ILE A 76 -2.73 23.05 -14.92
CA ILE A 76 -3.72 22.85 -13.85
C ILE A 76 -4.30 24.19 -13.39
N VAL A 77 -5.62 24.25 -13.29
CA VAL A 77 -6.35 25.39 -12.73
C VAL A 77 -7.19 24.97 -11.53
N GLU A 78 -7.48 25.95 -10.66
CA GLU A 78 -8.30 25.77 -9.45
C GLU A 78 -7.78 24.64 -8.53
N ALA A 79 -6.47 24.46 -8.49
CA ALA A 79 -5.85 23.49 -7.62
C ALA A 79 -5.58 24.05 -6.24
N ASP A 80 -5.85 23.23 -5.23
CA ASP A 80 -5.58 23.52 -3.84
C ASP A 80 -5.50 22.18 -3.06
N PHE A 81 -5.03 22.24 -1.82
CA PHE A 81 -4.80 21.06 -1.01
C PHE A 81 -5.01 21.30 0.47
N ARG A 82 -5.30 20.22 1.19
CA ARG A 82 -5.28 20.16 2.64
C ARG A 82 -4.24 19.16 3.09
N LEU A 83 -3.17 19.66 3.69
CA LEU A 83 -2.16 18.85 4.33
C LEU A 83 -2.62 18.55 5.77
N GLU A 84 -2.84 17.28 6.08
CA GLU A 84 -3.24 16.83 7.41
C GLU A 84 -2.03 16.49 8.27
N ARG A 85 -1.01 15.91 7.64
CA ARG A 85 0.26 15.57 8.26
C ARG A 85 1.37 15.84 7.24
N PRO A 86 2.58 16.24 7.64
CA PRO A 86 3.70 16.32 6.71
C PRO A 86 4.17 14.92 6.30
N LEU A 87 4.71 14.79 5.08
CA LEU A 87 5.36 13.55 4.63
C LEU A 87 6.70 13.38 5.40
N PRO A 88 6.93 12.25 6.08
CA PRO A 88 8.19 12.01 6.79
C PRO A 88 9.42 12.12 5.88
N ALA A 89 10.55 12.57 6.43
CA ALA A 89 11.83 12.61 5.74
C ALA A 89 12.58 11.27 5.88
N GLU A 90 11.86 10.18 5.64
CA GLU A 90 12.31 8.80 5.71
C GLU A 90 11.55 7.96 4.67
N PRO A 91 12.04 6.76 4.32
CA PRO A 91 11.32 5.88 3.41
C PRO A 91 10.02 5.41 4.06
N VAL A 92 8.89 5.80 3.48
CA VAL A 92 7.54 5.38 3.90
C VAL A 92 6.74 4.96 2.68
N GLN A 93 5.85 4.00 2.85
CA GLN A 93 4.96 3.57 1.78
C GLN A 93 3.87 4.60 1.57
N VAL A 94 3.93 5.31 0.44
CA VAL A 94 2.87 6.21 -0.01
C VAL A 94 1.89 5.47 -0.90
N SER A 95 0.60 5.69 -0.66
CA SER A 95 -0.49 5.20 -1.49
C SER A 95 -1.47 6.32 -1.81
N VAL A 96 -2.22 6.18 -2.91
CA VAL A 96 -3.18 7.17 -3.37
C VAL A 96 -4.54 6.53 -3.63
N ARG A 97 -5.60 7.20 -3.21
CA ARG A 97 -6.99 6.85 -3.52
C ARG A 97 -7.62 7.99 -4.31
N LYS A 98 -8.05 7.70 -5.53
CA LYS A 98 -8.80 8.63 -6.37
C LYS A 98 -10.26 8.67 -5.90
N LEU A 99 -10.76 9.84 -5.53
CA LEU A 99 -12.17 10.08 -5.19
C LEU A 99 -12.98 10.50 -6.42
N ARG A 100 -12.38 11.33 -7.27
CA ARG A 100 -12.99 11.89 -8.47
C ARG A 100 -11.96 12.02 -9.60
N GLY A 101 -12.45 12.01 -10.83
CA GLY A 101 -11.67 12.22 -12.04
C GLY A 101 -11.82 11.07 -13.02
N ARG A 102 -12.00 11.38 -14.31
CA ARG A 102 -12.19 10.39 -15.38
C ARG A 102 -10.96 9.51 -15.61
N GLY A 103 -9.77 10.11 -15.68
CA GLY A 103 -8.52 9.44 -16.05
C GLY A 103 -7.82 8.75 -14.88
N ARG A 104 -6.49 8.67 -14.92
CA ARG A 104 -5.71 7.81 -14.04
C ARG A 104 -4.94 8.61 -12.99
N VAL A 105 -4.81 8.02 -11.80
CA VAL A 105 -3.99 8.53 -10.71
C VAL A 105 -3.18 7.37 -10.13
N GLU A 106 -1.87 7.55 -9.99
CA GLU A 106 -0.98 6.52 -9.44
C GLU A 106 0.25 7.14 -8.76
N VAL A 107 0.85 6.41 -7.82
CA VAL A 107 2.18 6.76 -7.29
C VAL A 107 3.23 6.23 -8.26
N ILE A 108 3.97 7.14 -8.91
CA ILE A 108 5.04 6.79 -9.86
C ILE A 108 6.42 6.77 -9.21
N GLN A 109 6.57 7.39 -8.04
CA GLN A 109 7.82 7.34 -7.27
C GLN A 109 7.57 7.44 -5.77
N GLN A 110 8.10 6.48 -5.01
CA GLN A 110 8.08 6.48 -3.55
C GLN A 110 9.13 7.46 -2.98
N PRO A 111 8.94 8.02 -1.78
CA PRO A 111 9.95 8.83 -1.13
C PRO A 111 11.17 7.97 -0.75
N SER A 112 12.34 8.36 -1.22
CA SER A 112 13.60 7.65 -0.99
C SER A 112 14.76 8.63 -0.77
N ARG A 113 15.93 8.13 -0.37
CA ARG A 113 17.10 9.00 -0.19
C ARG A 113 17.53 9.65 -1.51
N GLU A 114 17.43 8.91 -2.62
CA GLU A 114 17.83 9.34 -3.96
C GLU A 114 17.00 10.52 -4.49
N ASN A 115 15.74 10.66 -4.04
CA ASN A 115 14.85 11.74 -4.44
C ASN A 115 14.53 12.74 -3.31
N ASN A 116 15.38 12.78 -2.27
CA ASN A 116 15.24 13.68 -1.14
C ASN A 116 13.92 13.51 -0.35
N PHE A 117 13.43 12.27 -0.28
CA PHE A 117 12.17 11.86 0.33
C PHE A 117 10.95 12.53 -0.29
N THR A 118 10.92 12.55 -1.63
CA THR A 118 9.82 13.14 -2.40
C THR A 118 8.93 12.04 -2.96
N ALA A 119 7.64 12.04 -2.62
CA ALA A 119 6.66 11.20 -3.31
C ALA A 119 6.19 11.90 -4.58
N ARG A 120 6.05 11.16 -5.68
CA ARG A 120 5.53 11.68 -6.96
C ARG A 120 4.32 10.87 -7.38
N ILE A 121 3.23 11.58 -7.64
CA ILE A 121 1.94 11.02 -8.02
C ILE A 121 1.57 11.58 -9.39
N LEU A 122 1.37 10.68 -10.35
CA LEU A 122 0.86 11.04 -11.66
C LEU A 122 -0.64 11.28 -11.59
N ILE A 123 -1.11 12.36 -12.21
CA ILE A 123 -2.51 12.63 -12.49
C ILE A 123 -2.63 12.86 -13.99
N GLU A 124 -3.42 12.03 -14.66
CA GLU A 124 -3.51 12.02 -16.11
C GLU A 124 -4.97 11.99 -16.57
N ASP A 125 -5.35 12.91 -17.46
CA ASP A 125 -6.58 12.91 -18.23
C ASP A 125 -6.26 12.92 -19.73
N ARG A 126 -6.40 11.77 -20.39
CA ARG A 126 -6.14 11.64 -21.84
C ARG A 126 -7.33 12.04 -22.71
N LYS A 127 -8.48 12.36 -22.12
CA LYS A 127 -9.66 12.77 -22.88
C LYS A 127 -9.60 14.26 -23.14
N SER A 128 -10.13 14.69 -24.28
CA SER A 128 -10.22 16.12 -24.61
C SER A 128 -11.01 16.90 -23.56
N GLY A 129 -10.44 18.04 -23.14
CA GLY A 129 -10.99 18.98 -22.19
C GLY A 129 -10.75 18.57 -20.74
N SER A 130 -10.75 19.56 -19.84
CA SER A 130 -10.48 19.32 -18.42
C SER A 130 -11.59 18.58 -17.66
N ASP A 131 -11.21 17.90 -16.57
CA ASP A 131 -12.12 17.40 -15.54
C ASP A 131 -11.62 17.74 -14.14
N ARG A 132 -12.52 17.70 -13.15
CA ARG A 132 -12.18 17.91 -11.75
C ARG A 132 -11.70 16.60 -11.11
N TYR A 133 -10.47 16.63 -10.64
CA TYR A 133 -9.86 15.55 -9.89
C TYR A 133 -9.89 15.84 -8.39
N GLU A 134 -10.03 14.76 -7.63
CA GLU A 134 -9.92 14.79 -6.19
C GLU A 134 -9.31 13.48 -5.69
N ILE A 135 -8.28 13.59 -4.86
CA ILE A 135 -7.49 12.45 -4.39
C ILE A 135 -7.19 12.58 -2.91
N GLU A 136 -6.98 11.42 -2.28
CA GLU A 136 -6.47 11.30 -0.93
C GLU A 136 -5.18 10.48 -0.96
N VAL A 137 -4.16 10.96 -0.26
CA VAL A 137 -2.84 10.32 -0.20
C VAL A 137 -2.57 9.88 1.24
N PHE A 138 -2.03 8.67 1.39
CA PHE A 138 -1.84 8.03 2.69
C PHE A 138 -0.39 7.63 2.88
N TRP A 139 0.04 7.74 4.13
CA TRP A 139 1.33 7.29 4.66
C TRP A 139 1.27 7.13 6.18
#